data_AF-A0A3L6GCQ5-F1
#
_entry.id   AF-A0A3L6GCQ5-F1
#
_cell.length_a   1.000
_cell.length_b   1.000
_cell.length_c   1.000
_cell.angle_alpha   90.00
_cell.angle_beta   90.00
_cell.angle_gamma   90.00
#
_symmetry.space_group_name_H-M   'P 1'
#
loop_
_entity.id
_entity.type
_entity.pdbx_description
1 polymer ?
#
loop_
_entity_poly.entity_id
_entity_poly.type
_entity_poly.pdbx_seq_one_letter_code
_entity_poly.pdbx_strand_id
1 'polypeptide(L)'
;MSKGLCIFLGGCEGRRVNILCVQETKWKGQKAKEVEGIGFKLWYTGTAANKNGVGVLIDKSLKDGVVDVKRLGDRIILVKLVIGDLVLDVISAYAPQVGLNENSKREFWEGLEDMVSSVPVGEKLFIGGDLNGHVGTSSTSFEGVHEGLGFGTRNQGEEILNFALAYDMFIANTFFRKRKSHLVTFSSGQHTSQIDFILLRKEDRHACLDCKVIPGECVVTQHKLVVADFRFKICLQRNKHNKVTRTKWWKLKGDVAQTFKERVIEEGPWAEEGDANIMWRKMVTCIRKIASEEFGLSQGNRREVKDTWWWNEDVQKAIKEKKYCYKRLHHDKCADNIEKYRIAKKSAKRAVSRARGQAYDDLYQRLDTKQGEKDIYRMAKIRERKTRDVNQVKCIKDEANQLLVKNE
;
A
#
# COMPACT_ATOMS: atom_id res chain seq x y z
N MET A 1 19.04 -11.87 0.81
CA MET A 1 17.71 -12.10 1.43
C MET A 1 17.49 -10.98 2.41
N SER A 2 16.30 -10.37 2.38
CA SER A 2 15.94 -9.22 3.20
C SER A 2 15.32 -9.72 4.50
N LYS A 3 15.61 -9.03 5.61
CA LYS A 3 14.94 -9.24 6.90
C LYS A 3 13.52 -8.68 6.80
N GLY A 4 12.57 -9.31 7.47
CA GLY A 4 11.17 -8.90 7.43
C GLY A 4 10.56 -8.91 8.81
N LEU A 5 9.82 -7.86 9.13
CA LEU A 5 9.06 -7.62 10.34
C LEU A 5 7.60 -7.32 9.97
N CYS A 6 6.65 -8.07 10.51
CA CYS A 6 5.25 -8.05 10.10
C CYS A 6 4.36 -7.21 11.03
N ILE A 7 3.56 -6.32 10.46
CA ILE A 7 2.52 -5.57 11.18
C ILE A 7 1.16 -6.02 10.64
N PHE A 8 0.38 -6.75 11.44
CA PHE A 8 -0.93 -7.26 11.04
C PHE A 8 -2.06 -6.34 11.49
N LEU A 9 -2.90 -5.92 10.54
CA LEU A 9 -4.08 -5.08 10.80
C LEU A 9 -5.35 -5.86 10.43
N GLY A 10 -5.84 -6.70 11.37
CA GLY A 10 -7.22 -7.19 11.43
C GLY A 10 -7.56 -8.60 10.88
N GLY A 11 -8.30 -9.38 11.69
CA GLY A 11 -9.32 -10.38 11.28
C GLY A 11 -8.94 -11.87 11.33
N CYS A 12 -9.51 -12.63 12.28
CA CYS A 12 -9.46 -14.10 12.34
C CYS A 12 -10.00 -14.77 11.07
N GLU A 13 -9.15 -15.53 10.37
CA GLU A 13 -9.32 -16.90 9.83
C GLU A 13 -8.32 -17.11 8.68
N GLY A 14 -7.15 -17.68 9.00
CA GLY A 14 -6.03 -17.89 8.07
C GLY A 14 -5.11 -16.67 7.99
N ARG A 15 -3.85 -16.84 8.44
CA ARG A 15 -2.85 -15.76 8.57
C ARG A 15 -2.61 -15.03 7.24
N ARG A 16 -3.22 -13.86 7.05
CA ARG A 16 -2.94 -12.95 5.93
C ARG A 16 -2.35 -11.64 6.45
N VAL A 17 -1.06 -11.46 6.24
CA VAL A 17 -0.35 -10.21 6.54
C VAL A 17 -0.86 -9.07 5.65
N ASN A 18 -1.20 -7.92 6.24
CA ASN A 18 -1.62 -6.75 5.47
C ASN A 18 -0.45 -5.79 5.18
N ILE A 19 0.45 -5.61 6.16
CA ILE A 19 1.59 -4.71 6.08
C ILE A 19 2.85 -5.43 6.60
N LEU A 20 3.97 -5.28 5.92
CA LEU A 20 5.23 -5.91 6.27
C LEU A 20 6.36 -4.90 6.11
N CYS A 21 7.01 -4.56 7.21
CA CYS A 21 8.27 -3.82 7.19
C CYS A 21 9.40 -4.78 6.79
N VAL A 22 10.30 -4.35 5.92
CA VAL A 22 11.47 -5.13 5.53
C VAL A 22 12.73 -4.30 5.69
N GLN A 23 13.79 -4.94 6.16
CA GLN A 23 15.10 -4.35 6.40
C GLN A 23 16.17 -5.16 5.64
N GLU A 24 17.33 -4.57 5.43
CA GLU A 24 18.40 -5.13 4.58
C GLU A 24 17.90 -5.58 3.19
N THR A 25 17.12 -4.71 2.54
CA THR A 25 16.66 -4.99 1.17
C THR A 25 17.84 -5.11 0.21
N LYS A 26 18.95 -4.41 0.48
CA LYS A 26 20.17 -4.38 -0.33
C LYS A 26 19.94 -3.86 -1.75
N TRP A 27 18.84 -3.13 -1.95
CA TRP A 27 18.43 -2.59 -3.24
C TRP A 27 18.79 -1.12 -3.35
N LYS A 28 19.31 -0.72 -4.50
CA LYS A 28 19.61 0.69 -4.79
C LYS A 28 18.37 1.43 -5.29
N GLY A 29 18.23 2.67 -4.85
CA GLY A 29 17.24 3.63 -5.29
C GLY A 29 16.05 3.79 -4.35
N GLN A 30 15.22 4.77 -4.67
CA GLN A 30 13.99 5.10 -3.96
C GLN A 30 12.82 4.89 -4.92
N LYS A 31 12.11 3.77 -4.80
CA LYS A 31 11.04 3.39 -5.74
C LYS A 31 9.91 2.64 -5.05
N ALA A 32 8.81 2.49 -5.78
CA ALA A 32 7.79 1.48 -5.48
C ALA A 32 7.78 0.39 -6.55
N LYS A 33 7.38 -0.84 -6.20
CA LYS A 33 7.29 -1.96 -7.14
C LYS A 33 6.18 -2.93 -6.73
N GLU A 34 5.35 -3.34 -7.67
CA GLU A 34 4.46 -4.49 -7.44
C GLU A 34 5.27 -5.78 -7.45
N VAL A 35 5.11 -6.60 -6.40
CA VAL A 35 5.79 -7.89 -6.31
C VAL A 35 4.92 -8.94 -6.99
N GLU A 36 5.34 -9.36 -8.18
CA GLU A 36 4.59 -10.30 -9.01
C GLU A 36 4.37 -11.65 -8.30
N GLY A 37 3.14 -12.16 -8.35
CA GLY A 37 2.78 -13.48 -7.81
C GLY A 37 2.37 -13.51 -6.34
N ILE A 38 2.69 -12.48 -5.54
CA ILE A 38 2.43 -12.47 -4.09
C ILE A 38 1.26 -11.57 -3.70
N GLY A 39 0.93 -10.59 -4.56
CA GLY A 39 -0.20 -9.68 -4.31
C GLY A 39 0.13 -8.53 -3.36
N PHE A 40 1.40 -8.11 -3.28
CA PHE A 40 1.85 -6.96 -2.50
C PHE A 40 2.47 -5.88 -3.40
N LYS A 41 2.44 -4.64 -2.94
CA LYS A 41 3.26 -3.53 -3.48
C LYS A 41 4.29 -3.15 -2.42
N LEU A 42 5.55 -3.07 -2.83
CA LEU A 42 6.70 -2.70 -2.01
C LEU A 42 7.06 -1.24 -2.27
N TRP A 43 7.25 -0.45 -1.22
CA TRP A 43 7.96 0.82 -1.23
C TRP A 43 9.29 0.61 -0.54
N TYR A 44 10.39 1.06 -1.15
CA TYR A 44 11.72 0.87 -0.57
C TYR A 44 12.61 2.09 -0.77
N THR A 45 13.66 2.16 0.05
CA THR A 45 14.77 3.09 -0.07
C THR A 45 16.09 2.36 0.16
N GLY A 46 17.11 2.74 -0.60
CA GLY A 46 18.48 2.27 -0.41
C GLY A 46 19.46 3.10 -1.24
N THR A 47 20.63 3.39 -0.69
CA THR A 47 21.63 4.30 -1.28
C THR A 47 22.61 3.53 -2.18
N ALA A 48 22.99 2.33 -1.77
CA ALA A 48 23.95 1.47 -2.47
C ALA A 48 23.37 0.06 -2.70
N ALA A 49 23.82 -0.58 -3.78
CA ALA A 49 23.54 -2.00 -3.98
C ALA A 49 24.28 -2.82 -2.91
N ASN A 50 23.68 -3.92 -2.45
CA ASN A 50 24.30 -4.85 -1.49
C ASN A 50 24.53 -4.29 -0.07
N LYS A 51 24.06 -3.08 0.25
CA LYS A 51 24.21 -2.46 1.57
C LYS A 51 22.89 -1.88 2.06
N ASN A 52 22.59 -2.10 3.35
CA ASN A 52 21.43 -1.55 4.05
C ASN A 52 20.11 -1.70 3.26
N GLY A 53 19.20 -0.74 3.40
CA GLY A 53 17.96 -0.63 2.67
C GLY A 53 16.77 -1.09 3.49
N VAL A 54 15.71 -0.30 3.44
CA VAL A 54 14.44 -0.60 4.13
C VAL A 54 13.28 -0.49 3.16
N GLY A 55 12.17 -1.11 3.52
CA GLY A 55 10.93 -1.01 2.77
C GLY A 55 9.71 -1.40 3.57
N VAL A 56 8.56 -1.15 2.96
CA VAL A 56 7.24 -1.52 3.46
C VAL A 56 6.48 -2.19 2.32
N LEU A 57 6.06 -3.43 2.52
CA LEU A 57 5.12 -4.13 1.66
C LEU A 57 3.70 -3.94 2.19
N ILE A 58 2.78 -3.56 1.30
CA ILE A 58 1.37 -3.42 1.61
C ILE A 58 0.57 -4.30 0.66
N ASP A 59 -0.42 -5.01 1.20
CA ASP A 59 -1.33 -5.85 0.43
C ASP A 59 -1.99 -5.06 -0.71
N LYS A 60 -2.15 -5.71 -1.87
CA LYS A 60 -2.68 -5.07 -3.08
C LYS A 60 -4.09 -4.51 -2.90
N SER A 61 -4.88 -5.01 -1.94
CA SER A 61 -6.19 -4.44 -1.61
C SER A 61 -6.10 -3.08 -0.92
N LEU A 62 -5.00 -2.81 -0.21
CA LEU A 62 -4.76 -1.57 0.54
C LEU A 62 -3.85 -0.57 -0.21
N LYS A 63 -3.14 -1.00 -1.25
CA LYS A 63 -2.16 -0.16 -1.98
C LYS A 63 -2.73 1.18 -2.47
N ASP A 64 -4.02 1.24 -2.81
CA ASP A 64 -4.65 2.43 -3.35
C ASP A 64 -5.05 3.43 -2.25
N GLY A 65 -4.85 3.09 -0.98
CA GLY A 65 -4.98 4.00 0.16
C GLY A 65 -3.66 4.69 0.53
N VAL A 66 -2.52 4.32 -0.07
CA VAL A 66 -1.25 5.01 0.21
C VAL A 66 -1.30 6.42 -0.34
N VAL A 67 -1.09 7.41 0.54
CA VAL A 67 -1.24 8.84 0.25
C VAL A 67 0.06 9.61 0.32
N ASP A 68 1.02 9.16 1.12
CA ASP A 68 2.31 9.84 1.30
C ASP A 68 3.41 8.82 1.62
N VAL A 69 4.63 9.09 1.16
CA VAL A 69 5.80 8.24 1.42
C VAL A 69 7.01 9.14 1.64
N LYS A 70 7.56 9.14 2.85
CA LYS A 70 8.79 9.85 3.19
C LYS A 70 9.93 8.86 3.33
N ARG A 71 11.11 9.20 2.80
CA ARG A 71 12.31 8.35 2.82
C ARG A 71 13.46 9.16 3.37
N LEU A 72 14.14 8.62 4.38
CA LEU A 72 15.32 9.24 4.97
C LEU A 72 16.48 8.24 4.91
N GLY A 73 17.46 8.57 4.06
CA GLY A 73 18.60 7.70 3.79
C GLY A 73 18.21 6.30 3.29
N ASP A 74 18.96 5.29 3.71
CA ASP A 74 18.74 3.87 3.44
C ASP A 74 18.23 3.08 4.65
N ARG A 75 17.86 3.77 5.73
CA ARG A 75 17.51 3.18 7.04
C ARG A 75 16.10 3.48 7.51
N ILE A 76 15.44 4.53 7.01
CA ILE A 76 14.11 4.91 7.48
C ILE A 76 13.19 5.20 6.29
N ILE A 77 11.99 4.62 6.33
CA ILE A 77 10.90 4.91 5.41
C ILE A 77 9.60 5.00 6.18
N LEU A 78 8.82 6.06 5.94
CA LEU A 78 7.46 6.24 6.43
C LEU A 78 6.50 6.09 5.27
N VAL A 79 5.48 5.24 5.42
CA VAL A 79 4.38 5.12 4.47
C VAL A 79 3.08 5.47 5.18
N LYS A 80 2.40 6.50 4.67
CA LYS A 80 1.09 6.94 5.16
C LYS A 80 -0.02 6.34 4.31
N LEU A 81 -0.98 5.70 4.96
CA LEU A 81 -2.06 4.90 4.38
C LEU A 81 -3.40 5.31 4.99
N VAL A 82 -4.39 5.58 4.15
CA VAL A 82 -5.78 5.84 4.56
C VAL A 82 -6.64 4.61 4.30
N ILE A 83 -7.29 4.09 5.35
CA ILE A 83 -8.22 2.96 5.29
C ILE A 83 -9.57 3.40 5.87
N GLY A 84 -10.53 3.73 5.00
CA GLY A 84 -11.81 4.27 5.44
C GLY A 84 -11.62 5.67 6.03
N ASP A 85 -11.99 5.82 7.29
CA ASP A 85 -11.79 7.01 8.14
C ASP A 85 -10.47 6.99 8.93
N LEU A 86 -9.73 5.89 8.88
CA LEU A 86 -8.48 5.72 9.64
C LEU A 86 -7.26 6.14 8.82
N VAL A 87 -6.40 6.98 9.42
CA VAL A 87 -5.05 7.28 8.88
C VAL A 87 -4.01 6.50 9.67
N LEU A 88 -3.17 5.77 8.94
CA LEU A 88 -2.11 4.91 9.45
C LEU A 88 -0.77 5.37 8.90
N ASP A 89 0.19 5.51 9.80
CA ASP A 89 1.58 5.84 9.52
C ASP A 89 2.45 4.66 9.93
N VAL A 90 3.13 4.07 8.95
CA VAL A 90 4.00 2.92 9.18
C VAL A 90 5.44 3.30 8.86
N ILE A 91 6.27 3.34 9.89
CA ILE A 91 7.72 3.55 9.78
C ILE A 91 8.40 2.19 9.77
N SER A 92 9.18 1.92 8.72
CA SER A 92 10.18 0.84 8.72
C SER A 92 11.55 1.42 9.00
N ALA A 93 12.20 0.94 10.06
CA ALA A 93 13.48 1.45 10.53
C ALA A 93 14.56 0.36 10.60
N TYR A 94 15.80 0.72 10.31
CA TYR A 94 16.96 -0.16 10.47
C TYR A 94 18.12 0.57 11.15
N ALA A 95 18.26 0.38 12.46
CA ALA A 95 19.29 1.05 13.24
C ALA A 95 20.71 0.58 12.85
N PRO A 96 21.75 1.42 13.01
CA PRO A 96 23.14 0.98 12.89
C PRO A 96 23.48 -0.13 13.88
N GLN A 97 24.40 -1.03 13.52
CA GLN A 97 24.90 -2.07 14.43
C GLN A 97 25.74 -1.49 15.58
N VAL A 98 25.77 -2.22 16.69
CA VAL A 98 26.60 -1.98 17.87
C VAL A 98 28.09 -1.90 17.45
N GLY A 99 28.68 -0.70 17.52
CA GLY A 99 30.10 -0.44 17.18
C GLY A 99 30.34 0.39 15.91
N LEU A 100 29.29 0.79 15.19
CA LEU A 100 29.38 1.81 14.14
C LEU A 100 29.59 3.22 14.72
N ASN A 101 30.06 4.15 13.88
CA ASN A 101 30.29 5.55 14.22
C ASN A 101 29.09 6.19 14.95
N GLU A 102 29.36 6.85 16.08
CA GLU A 102 28.35 7.55 16.89
C GLU A 102 27.59 8.60 16.09
N ASN A 103 28.23 9.25 15.11
CA ASN A 103 27.54 10.20 14.22
C ASN A 103 26.42 9.52 13.44
N SER A 104 26.63 8.30 12.92
CA SER A 104 25.61 7.58 12.17
C SER A 104 24.45 7.09 13.05
N LYS A 105 24.70 6.84 14.35
CA LYS A 105 23.63 6.55 15.31
C LYS A 105 22.81 7.80 15.60
N ARG A 106 23.48 8.94 15.83
CA ARG A 106 22.83 10.23 16.05
C ARG A 106 21.94 10.61 14.86
N GLU A 107 22.47 10.57 13.65
CA GLU A 107 21.71 10.85 12.42
C GLU A 107 20.48 9.95 12.26
N PHE A 108 20.59 8.68 12.67
CA PHE A 108 19.46 7.74 12.64
C PHE A 108 18.37 8.12 13.66
N TRP A 109 18.76 8.42 14.90
CA TRP A 109 17.81 8.76 15.96
C TRP A 109 17.14 10.11 15.73
N GLU A 110 17.89 11.15 15.37
CA GLU A 110 17.37 12.47 14.98
C GLU A 110 16.40 12.32 13.80
N GLY A 111 16.79 11.54 12.79
CA GLY A 111 15.94 11.27 11.64
C GLY A 111 14.67 10.48 11.94
N LEU A 112 14.70 9.60 12.93
CA LEU A 112 13.51 8.86 13.39
C LEU A 112 12.57 9.78 14.19
N GLU A 113 13.14 10.62 15.05
CA GLU A 113 12.45 11.66 15.82
C GLU A 113 11.73 12.66 14.91
N ASP A 114 12.39 13.16 13.86
CA ASP A 114 11.76 14.02 12.85
C ASP A 114 10.56 13.35 12.18
N MET A 115 10.69 12.06 11.85
CA MET A 115 9.62 11.30 11.20
C MET A 115 8.42 11.12 12.12
N VAL A 116 8.64 10.77 13.39
CA VAL A 116 7.59 10.64 14.40
C VAL A 116 6.93 12.00 14.70
N SER A 117 7.72 13.05 14.86
CA SER A 117 7.24 14.41 15.10
C SER A 117 6.42 14.97 13.92
N SER A 118 6.71 14.51 12.70
CA SER A 118 5.93 14.89 11.52
C SER A 118 4.57 14.22 11.40
N VAL A 119 4.25 13.25 12.27
CA VAL A 119 2.99 12.51 12.29
C VAL A 119 2.06 13.15 13.32
N PRO A 120 0.89 13.68 12.92
CA PRO A 120 -0.10 14.23 13.84
C PRO A 120 -0.48 13.25 14.95
N VAL A 121 -0.78 13.78 16.14
CA VAL A 121 -1.11 12.98 17.33
C VAL A 121 -2.37 12.14 17.12
N GLY A 122 -3.36 12.66 16.37
CA GLY A 122 -4.61 11.94 16.08
C GLY A 122 -4.49 10.81 15.05
N GLU A 123 -3.33 10.65 14.41
CA GLU A 123 -3.07 9.61 13.42
C GLU A 123 -2.36 8.41 14.07
N LYS A 124 -2.66 7.21 13.58
CA LYS A 124 -2.16 5.96 14.16
C LYS A 124 -0.75 5.67 13.66
N LEU A 125 0.21 5.70 14.56
CA LEU A 125 1.63 5.52 14.24
C LEU A 125 2.14 4.15 14.70
N PHE A 126 2.80 3.45 13.78
CA PHE A 126 3.50 2.19 14.01
C PHE A 126 4.94 2.30 13.54
N ILE A 127 5.86 1.81 14.34
CA ILE A 127 7.27 1.68 13.97
C ILE A 127 7.63 0.20 14.03
N GLY A 128 8.13 -0.33 12.92
CA GLY A 128 8.63 -1.67 12.83
C GLY A 128 10.07 -1.67 12.35
N GLY A 129 11.00 -2.20 13.14
CA GLY A 129 12.39 -2.24 12.71
C GLY A 129 13.27 -3.23 13.45
N ASP A 130 14.42 -3.49 12.83
CA ASP A 130 15.60 -4.02 13.52
C ASP A 130 16.33 -2.82 14.12
N LEU A 131 16.18 -2.64 15.43
CA LEU A 131 16.73 -1.50 16.18
C LEU A 131 18.10 -1.82 16.80
N ASN A 132 18.65 -3.02 16.57
CA ASN A 132 20.00 -3.42 16.99
C ASN A 132 20.35 -3.19 18.49
N GLY A 133 19.37 -3.05 19.36
CA GLY A 133 19.53 -2.84 20.81
C GLY A 133 18.70 -3.83 21.64
N HIS A 134 19.15 -4.14 22.85
CA HIS A 134 18.45 -5.06 23.75
C HIS A 134 17.81 -4.29 24.91
N VAL A 135 16.47 -4.28 24.95
CA VAL A 135 15.70 -3.62 26.02
C VAL A 135 15.76 -4.40 27.35
N GLY A 136 15.94 -5.71 27.26
CA GLY A 136 16.08 -6.63 28.39
C GLY A 136 14.75 -7.03 29.04
N THR A 137 14.82 -7.71 30.19
CA THR A 137 13.63 -8.11 30.98
C THR A 137 13.20 -7.06 31.99
N SER A 138 14.08 -6.16 32.42
CA SER A 138 13.74 -5.14 33.41
C SER A 138 12.86 -4.05 32.78
N SER A 139 11.80 -3.64 33.50
CA SER A 139 11.00 -2.45 33.20
C SER A 139 11.38 -1.24 34.05
N THR A 140 12.33 -1.39 34.98
CA THR A 140 12.68 -0.33 35.95
C THR A 140 13.01 0.97 35.21
N SER A 141 12.31 2.03 35.61
CA SER A 141 12.39 3.40 35.05
C SER A 141 11.70 3.62 33.69
N PHE A 142 11.00 2.62 33.17
CA PHE A 142 10.30 2.66 31.88
C PHE A 142 8.89 2.06 31.95
N GLU A 143 8.25 2.17 33.11
CA GLU A 143 6.90 1.67 33.36
C GLU A 143 5.88 2.31 32.40
N GLY A 144 5.03 1.47 31.80
CA GLY A 144 4.02 1.88 30.81
C GLY A 144 4.53 2.00 29.37
N VAL A 145 5.84 1.88 29.14
CA VAL A 145 6.48 1.71 27.81
C VAL A 145 6.94 0.26 27.64
N HIS A 146 7.55 -0.30 28.70
CA HIS A 146 8.08 -1.65 28.78
C HIS A 146 7.45 -2.40 29.95
N GLU A 147 6.86 -3.56 29.71
CA GLU A 147 6.03 -4.28 30.70
C GLU A 147 6.76 -5.47 31.35
N GLY A 148 8.09 -5.53 31.18
CA GLY A 148 8.96 -6.48 31.88
C GLY A 148 9.00 -7.88 31.28
N LEU A 149 8.35 -8.09 30.12
CA LEU A 149 8.30 -9.40 29.44
C LEU A 149 9.21 -9.47 28.21
N GLY A 150 10.23 -8.60 28.15
CA GLY A 150 11.27 -8.62 27.13
C GLY A 150 12.25 -9.80 27.30
N PHE A 151 13.33 -9.79 26.52
CA PHE A 151 14.31 -10.90 26.50
C PHE A 151 15.75 -10.42 26.67
N GLY A 152 16.52 -11.15 27.49
CA GLY A 152 17.94 -10.92 27.71
C GLY A 152 18.24 -9.80 28.71
N THR A 153 19.50 -9.38 28.74
CA THR A 153 19.98 -8.27 29.58
C THR A 153 20.02 -6.99 28.76
N ARG A 154 19.69 -5.86 29.40
CA ARG A 154 19.70 -4.55 28.75
C ARG A 154 21.11 -4.14 28.32
N ASN A 155 21.23 -3.58 27.11
CA ASN A 155 22.47 -2.94 26.61
C ASN A 155 22.12 -1.61 25.92
N GLN A 156 22.52 -1.38 24.65
CA GLN A 156 22.07 -0.28 23.77
C GLN A 156 20.55 -0.34 23.43
N GLY A 157 19.74 -0.99 24.26
CA GLY A 157 18.29 -0.84 24.21
C GLY A 157 17.78 0.32 25.06
N GLU A 158 18.66 0.99 25.81
CA GLU A 158 18.30 2.18 26.58
C GLU A 158 17.91 3.35 25.66
N GLU A 159 18.57 3.53 24.50
CA GLU A 159 18.14 4.53 23.52
C GLU A 159 16.73 4.25 22.98
N ILE A 160 16.40 2.97 22.76
CA ILE A 160 15.05 2.55 22.32
C ILE A 160 14.01 2.89 23.40
N LEU A 161 14.33 2.63 24.67
CA LEU A 161 13.46 2.89 25.81
C LEU A 161 13.27 4.40 26.05
N ASN A 162 14.35 5.19 25.99
CA ASN A 162 14.31 6.64 26.11
C ASN A 162 13.52 7.28 24.96
N PHE A 163 13.74 6.82 23.72
CA PHE A 163 12.95 7.25 22.56
C PHE A 163 11.46 6.93 22.76
N ALA A 164 11.15 5.71 23.19
CA ALA A 164 9.77 5.30 23.38
C ALA A 164 9.10 6.06 24.55
N LEU A 165 9.85 6.42 25.59
CA LEU A 165 9.37 7.26 26.68
C LEU A 165 9.11 8.70 26.22
N ALA A 166 10.05 9.31 25.46
CA ALA A 166 9.94 10.69 24.99
C ALA A 166 8.75 10.90 24.04
N TYR A 167 8.42 9.89 23.23
CA TYR A 167 7.37 9.95 22.22
C TYR A 167 6.07 9.23 22.60
N ASP A 168 5.91 8.87 23.88
CA ASP A 168 4.76 8.12 24.41
C ASP A 168 4.42 6.90 23.55
N MET A 169 5.45 6.12 23.22
CA MET A 169 5.34 4.88 22.45
C MET A 169 5.35 3.67 23.38
N PHE A 170 4.76 2.59 22.90
CA PHE A 170 4.60 1.33 23.59
C PHE A 170 5.33 0.22 22.84
N ILE A 171 6.13 -0.58 23.53
CA ILE A 171 6.90 -1.68 22.92
C ILE A 171 6.09 -2.97 22.98
N ALA A 172 5.38 -3.30 21.90
CA ALA A 172 4.44 -4.43 21.84
C ALA A 172 5.10 -5.78 22.17
N ASN A 173 6.37 -5.95 21.79
CA ASN A 173 7.15 -7.16 22.05
C ASN A 173 7.26 -7.52 23.55
N THR A 174 7.15 -6.52 24.42
CA THR A 174 7.45 -6.66 25.86
C THR A 174 6.18 -6.75 26.70
N PHE A 175 5.00 -6.77 26.05
CA PHE A 175 3.70 -6.73 26.72
C PHE A 175 3.06 -8.09 26.97
N PHE A 176 3.25 -9.03 26.05
CA PHE A 176 2.55 -10.31 26.13
C PHE A 176 3.47 -11.37 26.72
N ARG A 177 2.94 -12.16 27.66
CA ARG A 177 3.70 -13.30 28.20
C ARG A 177 3.88 -14.35 27.11
N LYS A 178 5.12 -14.61 26.72
CA LYS A 178 5.49 -15.59 25.68
C LYS A 178 6.52 -16.60 26.18
N ARG A 179 6.58 -17.75 25.49
CA ARG A 179 7.68 -18.70 25.66
C ARG A 179 8.95 -18.11 25.05
N LYS A 180 10.13 -18.48 25.59
CA LYS A 180 11.44 -17.98 25.13
C LYS A 180 11.62 -18.05 23.60
N SER A 181 11.18 -19.14 22.96
CA SER A 181 11.26 -19.32 21.50
C SER A 181 10.46 -18.28 20.69
N HIS A 182 9.45 -17.65 21.29
CA HIS A 182 8.59 -16.63 20.67
C HIS A 182 8.99 -15.20 21.06
N LEU A 183 10.07 -15.01 21.82
CA LEU A 183 10.65 -13.69 22.16
C LEU A 183 11.92 -13.40 21.37
N VAL A 184 12.69 -14.46 21.05
CA VAL A 184 13.95 -14.38 20.31
C VAL A 184 13.68 -14.03 18.85
N THR A 185 14.17 -12.87 18.39
CA THR A 185 14.02 -12.40 17.00
C THR A 185 15.26 -12.69 16.15
N PHE A 186 16.42 -12.85 16.77
CA PHE A 186 17.69 -13.15 16.11
C PHE A 186 18.38 -14.36 16.72
N SER A 187 19.00 -15.18 15.88
CA SER A 187 19.77 -16.36 16.30
C SER A 187 20.99 -16.54 15.40
N SER A 188 22.19 -16.53 15.99
CA SER A 188 23.45 -16.80 15.29
C SER A 188 24.31 -17.74 16.12
N GLY A 189 24.46 -18.98 15.64
CA GLY A 189 25.10 -20.04 16.42
C GLY A 189 24.38 -20.28 17.75
N GLN A 190 25.09 -20.12 18.86
CA GLN A 190 24.54 -20.25 20.22
C GLN A 190 23.96 -18.95 20.77
N HIS A 191 24.16 -17.81 20.10
CA HIS A 191 23.68 -16.51 20.56
C HIS A 191 22.24 -16.27 20.09
N THR A 192 21.39 -15.84 21.02
CA THR A 192 19.99 -15.49 20.76
C THR A 192 19.70 -14.10 21.31
N SER A 193 18.98 -13.29 20.54
CA SER A 193 18.73 -11.89 20.86
C SER A 193 17.31 -11.47 20.47
N GLN A 194 16.83 -10.39 21.08
CA GLN A 194 15.61 -9.68 20.69
C GLN A 194 16.02 -8.26 20.27
N ILE A 195 16.04 -8.02 18.95
CA ILE A 195 16.50 -6.77 18.33
C ILE A 195 15.49 -6.20 17.33
N ASP A 196 14.49 -6.99 16.95
CA ASP A 196 13.41 -6.59 16.06
C ASP A 196 12.18 -6.20 16.91
N PHE A 197 11.72 -4.95 16.79
CA PHE A 197 10.65 -4.40 17.63
C PHE A 197 9.51 -3.81 16.82
N ILE A 198 8.31 -3.93 17.39
CA ILE A 198 7.10 -3.23 16.95
C ILE A 198 6.72 -2.25 18.05
N LEU A 199 6.73 -0.96 17.71
CA LEU A 199 6.29 0.13 18.57
C LEU A 199 5.01 0.74 18.00
N LEU A 200 4.14 1.23 18.88
CA LEU A 200 2.94 1.98 18.54
C LEU A 200 2.71 3.09 19.57
N ARG A 201 1.85 4.07 19.28
CA ARG A 201 1.47 5.06 20.30
C ARG A 201 0.84 4.37 21.51
N LYS A 202 1.15 4.85 22.71
CA LYS A 202 0.63 4.34 23.98
C LYS A 202 -0.90 4.40 24.06
N GLU A 203 -1.52 5.42 23.46
CA GLU A 203 -2.99 5.53 23.35
C GLU A 203 -3.62 4.34 22.61
N ASP A 204 -2.90 3.76 21.64
CA ASP A 204 -3.36 2.67 20.80
C ASP A 204 -3.03 1.29 21.36
N ARG A 205 -2.43 1.21 22.55
CA ARG A 205 -2.04 -0.07 23.17
C ARG A 205 -3.19 -1.06 23.25
N HIS A 206 -4.42 -0.58 23.47
CA HIS A 206 -5.62 -1.41 23.59
C HIS A 206 -6.05 -2.04 22.27
N ALA A 207 -5.59 -1.50 21.13
CA ALA A 207 -5.82 -2.10 19.83
C ALA A 207 -4.88 -3.30 19.56
N CYS A 208 -3.74 -3.40 20.27
CA CYS A 208 -2.81 -4.52 20.14
C CYS A 208 -3.37 -5.76 20.85
N LEU A 209 -3.70 -6.79 20.08
CA LEU A 209 -4.27 -8.05 20.58
C LEU A 209 -3.20 -9.08 20.92
N ASP A 210 -2.12 -9.12 20.13
CA ASP A 210 -1.02 -10.05 20.31
C ASP A 210 0.25 -9.51 19.66
N CYS A 211 1.42 -9.87 20.18
CA CYS A 211 2.71 -9.68 19.53
C CYS A 211 3.59 -10.91 19.80
N LYS A 212 4.06 -11.58 18.75
CA LYS A 212 4.81 -12.84 18.85
C LYS A 212 5.82 -13.00 17.74
N VAL A 213 6.90 -13.73 18.02
CA VAL A 213 7.82 -14.22 17.00
C VAL A 213 7.35 -15.58 16.46
N ILE A 214 7.46 -15.78 15.14
CA ILE A 214 7.18 -17.05 14.47
C ILE A 214 8.50 -17.84 14.32
N PRO A 215 8.70 -18.94 15.08
CA PRO A 215 9.98 -19.67 15.09
C PRO A 215 10.21 -20.63 13.92
N GLY A 216 9.22 -20.87 13.04
CA GLY A 216 9.27 -21.94 12.02
C GLY A 216 9.10 -21.52 10.55
N GLU A 217 8.90 -20.22 10.26
CA GLU A 217 8.77 -19.71 8.89
C GLU A 217 10.11 -19.05 8.48
N CYS A 218 11.08 -19.87 8.07
CA CYS A 218 12.45 -19.42 7.80
C CYS A 218 12.60 -18.86 6.37
N VAL A 219 12.29 -17.57 6.17
CA VAL A 219 12.67 -16.84 4.93
C VAL A 219 14.14 -16.36 5.00
N VAL A 220 14.71 -16.26 6.21
CA VAL A 220 16.09 -15.89 6.52
C VAL A 220 16.63 -16.79 7.63
N THR A 221 17.92 -17.12 7.59
CA THR A 221 18.54 -18.11 8.49
C THR A 221 18.77 -17.61 9.92
N GLN A 222 18.91 -16.29 10.10
CA GLN A 222 19.25 -15.68 11.40
C GLN A 222 18.12 -14.87 12.02
N HIS A 223 17.30 -14.19 11.23
CA HIS A 223 16.16 -13.41 11.73
C HIS A 223 14.86 -14.19 11.66
N LYS A 224 14.02 -13.98 12.67
CA LYS A 224 12.68 -14.56 12.78
C LYS A 224 11.65 -13.45 12.66
N LEU A 225 10.53 -13.77 12.02
CA LEU A 225 9.45 -12.81 11.79
C LEU A 225 8.74 -12.50 13.11
N VAL A 226 8.72 -11.21 13.51
CA VAL A 226 7.80 -10.73 14.55
C VAL A 226 6.50 -10.33 13.89
N VAL A 227 5.38 -10.69 14.52
CA VAL A 227 4.02 -10.41 14.06
C VAL A 227 3.25 -9.81 15.22
N ALA A 228 2.66 -8.65 15.01
CA ALA A 228 1.71 -8.03 15.93
C ALA A 228 0.33 -7.90 15.30
N ASP A 229 -0.71 -8.32 16.03
CA ASP A 229 -2.10 -8.29 15.61
C ASP A 229 -2.82 -7.06 16.20
N PHE A 230 -3.36 -6.20 15.36
CA PHE A 230 -4.14 -5.03 15.81
C PHE A 230 -5.60 -5.07 15.36
N ARG A 231 -6.48 -4.48 16.18
CA ARG A 231 -7.91 -4.35 15.90
C ARG A 231 -8.36 -2.89 16.03
N PHE A 232 -8.66 -2.29 14.88
CA PHE A 232 -9.26 -0.97 14.78
C PHE A 232 -10.71 -1.08 14.31
N LYS A 233 -11.56 -0.18 14.80
CA LYS A 233 -12.89 0.04 14.23
C LYS A 233 -12.70 0.95 13.01
N ILE A 234 -13.05 0.46 11.84
CA ILE A 234 -12.96 1.23 10.59
C ILE A 234 -14.37 1.50 10.13
N CYS A 235 -14.74 2.78 10.03
CA CYS A 235 -15.98 3.17 9.42
C CYS A 235 -15.74 3.30 7.92
N LEU A 236 -16.07 2.23 7.18
CA LEU A 236 -16.13 2.30 5.74
C LEU A 236 -17.34 3.15 5.37
N GLN A 237 -17.16 4.47 5.32
CA GLN A 237 -18.02 5.37 4.57
C GLN A 237 -18.01 4.84 3.13
N ARG A 238 -19.01 4.01 2.80
CA ARG A 238 -19.34 3.69 1.42
C ARG A 238 -19.72 5.03 0.83
N ASN A 239 -18.74 5.71 0.27
CA ASN A 239 -18.99 6.59 -0.84
C ASN A 239 -19.77 5.71 -1.82
N LYS A 240 -21.11 5.84 -1.82
CA LYS A 240 -21.84 5.97 -3.06
C LYS A 240 -21.10 7.11 -3.74
N HIS A 241 -20.01 6.78 -4.44
CA HIS A 241 -19.54 7.62 -5.50
C HIS A 241 -20.78 7.73 -6.36
N ASN A 242 -21.52 8.84 -6.20
CA ASN A 242 -22.49 9.26 -7.17
C ASN A 242 -21.73 9.07 -8.46
N LYS A 243 -22.12 8.07 -9.26
CA LYS A 243 -21.46 7.76 -10.52
C LYS A 243 -21.61 9.06 -11.28
N VAL A 244 -20.58 9.91 -11.24
CA VAL A 244 -20.71 11.28 -11.73
C VAL A 244 -21.04 11.10 -13.19
N THR A 245 -22.28 11.40 -13.53
CA THR A 245 -22.80 11.22 -14.86
C THR A 245 -22.05 12.21 -15.73
N ARG A 246 -21.25 11.68 -16.66
CA ARG A 246 -20.47 12.51 -17.55
C ARG A 246 -21.13 12.51 -18.91
N THR A 247 -21.45 13.71 -19.39
CA THR A 247 -21.90 13.93 -20.76
C THR A 247 -20.88 13.39 -21.75
N LYS A 248 -21.34 12.67 -22.77
CA LYS A 248 -20.48 11.98 -23.75
C LYS A 248 -19.95 12.92 -24.84
N TRP A 249 -19.17 13.93 -24.47
CA TRP A 249 -18.65 14.98 -25.38
C TRP A 249 -17.93 14.45 -26.63
N TRP A 250 -17.39 13.23 -26.62
CA TRP A 250 -16.76 12.63 -27.80
C TRP A 250 -17.74 12.33 -28.95
N LYS A 251 -19.06 12.39 -28.70
CA LYS A 251 -20.12 12.31 -29.71
C LYS A 251 -20.36 13.62 -30.46
N LEU A 252 -19.73 14.73 -30.07
CA LEU A 252 -19.83 16.01 -30.75
C LEU A 252 -19.07 15.96 -32.09
N LYS A 253 -19.62 15.23 -33.07
CA LYS A 253 -19.09 15.03 -34.42
C LYS A 253 -20.23 14.77 -35.39
N GLY A 254 -20.05 15.16 -36.65
CA GLY A 254 -21.02 14.91 -37.73
C GLY A 254 -22.38 15.54 -37.42
N ASP A 255 -23.45 14.87 -37.83
CA ASP A 255 -24.83 15.37 -37.77
C ASP A 255 -25.26 15.74 -36.34
N VAL A 256 -24.80 14.98 -35.34
CA VAL A 256 -25.11 15.23 -33.92
C VAL A 256 -24.54 16.57 -33.42
N ALA A 257 -23.42 17.03 -33.98
CA ALA A 257 -22.87 18.34 -33.63
C ALA A 257 -23.70 19.50 -34.20
N GLN A 258 -24.31 19.28 -35.37
CA GLN A 258 -25.15 20.27 -36.03
C GLN A 258 -26.47 20.44 -35.27
N THR A 259 -27.14 19.34 -34.93
CA THR A 259 -28.36 19.34 -34.11
C THR A 259 -28.12 19.97 -32.73
N PHE A 260 -26.98 19.68 -32.09
CA PHE A 260 -26.61 20.31 -30.83
C PHE A 260 -26.44 21.83 -30.96
N LYS A 261 -25.79 22.30 -32.03
CA LYS A 261 -25.57 23.74 -32.26
C LYS A 261 -26.89 24.48 -32.45
N GLU A 262 -27.78 23.94 -33.27
CA GLU A 262 -29.09 24.53 -33.55
C GLU A 262 -29.92 24.66 -32.27
N ARG A 263 -30.01 23.58 -31.47
CA ARG A 263 -30.72 23.60 -30.19
C ARG A 263 -30.12 24.57 -29.17
N VAL A 264 -28.79 24.69 -29.11
CA VAL A 264 -28.13 25.66 -28.20
C VAL A 264 -28.47 27.10 -28.58
N ILE A 265 -28.55 27.40 -29.88
CA ILE A 265 -28.93 28.75 -30.35
C ILE A 265 -30.41 29.03 -30.05
N GLU A 266 -31.30 28.05 -30.24
CA GLU A 266 -32.74 28.21 -30.04
C GLU A 266 -33.15 28.25 -28.56
N GLU A 267 -32.66 27.32 -27.73
CA GLU A 267 -33.07 27.17 -26.32
C GLU A 267 -32.21 28.00 -25.34
N GLY A 268 -31.21 28.73 -25.85
CA GLY A 268 -30.28 29.48 -25.01
C GLY A 268 -30.84 30.83 -24.54
N PRO A 269 -30.54 31.26 -23.30
CA PRO A 269 -31.04 32.53 -22.76
C PRO A 269 -30.17 33.71 -23.23
N TRP A 270 -30.04 33.89 -24.55
CA TRP A 270 -29.10 34.84 -25.16
C TRP A 270 -29.54 36.30 -25.09
N ALA A 271 -30.85 36.53 -24.96
CA ALA A 271 -31.46 37.87 -24.94
C ALA A 271 -31.72 38.39 -23.52
N GLU A 272 -31.39 37.63 -22.47
CA GLU A 272 -31.64 38.05 -21.08
C GLU A 272 -30.50 38.94 -20.56
N GLU A 273 -30.84 40.12 -20.08
CA GLU A 273 -29.91 41.05 -19.42
C GLU A 273 -29.94 40.86 -17.88
N GLY A 274 -28.78 40.92 -17.23
CA GLY A 274 -28.67 40.78 -15.78
C GLY A 274 -27.24 40.65 -15.27
N ASP A 275 -27.11 40.22 -14.02
CA ASP A 275 -25.81 39.96 -13.39
C ASP A 275 -25.00 38.89 -14.15
N ALA A 276 -23.72 39.16 -14.38
CA ALA A 276 -22.83 38.30 -15.17
C ALA A 276 -22.72 36.87 -14.60
N ASN A 277 -22.72 36.70 -13.27
CA ASN A 277 -22.67 35.37 -12.65
C ASN A 277 -23.99 34.61 -12.82
N ILE A 278 -25.13 35.32 -12.85
CA ILE A 278 -26.44 34.72 -13.13
C ILE A 278 -26.51 34.31 -14.60
N MET A 279 -26.10 35.18 -15.53
CA MET A 279 -26.07 34.89 -16.97
C MET A 279 -25.17 33.69 -17.28
N TRP A 280 -23.96 33.65 -16.74
CA TRP A 280 -23.05 32.52 -16.90
C TRP A 280 -23.65 31.21 -16.38
N ARG A 281 -24.27 31.22 -15.19
CA ARG A 281 -24.92 30.03 -14.63
C ARG A 281 -26.05 29.52 -15.51
N LYS A 282 -26.89 30.42 -16.04
CA LYS A 282 -27.99 30.06 -16.95
C LYS A 282 -27.47 29.47 -18.25
N MET A 283 -26.47 30.12 -18.87
CA MET A 283 -25.83 29.64 -20.10
C MET A 283 -25.23 28.24 -19.92
N VAL A 284 -24.41 28.05 -18.87
CA VAL A 284 -23.78 26.77 -18.57
C VAL A 284 -24.82 25.68 -18.30
N THR A 285 -25.91 26.02 -17.61
CA THR A 285 -26.99 25.08 -17.31
C THR A 285 -27.72 24.63 -18.58
N CYS A 286 -28.05 25.57 -19.47
CA CYS A 286 -28.69 25.28 -20.75
C CYS A 286 -27.80 24.40 -21.63
N ILE A 287 -26.53 24.79 -21.85
CA ILE A 287 -25.58 24.02 -22.66
C ILE A 287 -25.39 22.60 -22.10
N ARG A 288 -25.25 22.44 -20.78
CA ARG A 288 -25.08 21.12 -20.16
C ARG A 288 -26.34 20.26 -20.28
N LYS A 289 -27.53 20.87 -20.19
CA LYS A 289 -28.82 20.18 -20.37
C LYS A 289 -28.92 19.61 -21.79
N ILE A 290 -28.80 20.47 -22.80
CA ILE A 290 -28.89 20.06 -24.21
C ILE A 290 -27.82 19.01 -24.54
N ALA A 291 -26.59 19.22 -24.06
CA ALA A 291 -25.50 18.26 -24.27
C ALA A 291 -25.80 16.90 -23.61
N SER A 292 -26.44 16.89 -22.45
CA SER A 292 -26.81 15.65 -21.76
C SER A 292 -27.93 14.88 -22.46
N GLU A 293 -28.85 15.59 -23.13
CA GLU A 293 -29.94 15.02 -23.93
C GLU A 293 -29.41 14.46 -25.26
N GLU A 294 -28.63 15.25 -26.00
CA GLU A 294 -28.09 14.87 -27.32
C GLU A 294 -27.02 13.78 -27.22
N PHE A 295 -26.04 13.94 -26.32
CA PHE A 295 -24.92 13.01 -26.25
C PHE A 295 -25.23 11.82 -25.32
N GLY A 296 -26.22 11.98 -24.45
CA GLY A 296 -26.51 11.07 -23.37
C GLY A 296 -25.45 11.13 -22.25
N LEU A 297 -25.80 10.54 -21.12
CA LEU A 297 -24.92 10.44 -19.97
C LEU A 297 -24.16 9.10 -19.98
N SER A 298 -22.90 9.12 -19.58
CA SER A 298 -22.13 7.92 -19.24
C SER A 298 -22.16 7.72 -17.73
N GLN A 299 -22.55 6.51 -17.31
CA GLN A 299 -22.27 6.06 -15.96
C GLN A 299 -20.81 5.62 -15.91
N GLY A 300 -20.01 6.28 -15.07
CA GLY A 300 -18.63 5.89 -14.84
C GLY A 300 -18.57 4.50 -14.24
N ASN A 301 -18.46 3.47 -15.06
CA ASN A 301 -17.90 2.21 -14.59
C ASN A 301 -16.44 2.45 -14.25
N ARG A 302 -15.95 1.83 -13.17
CA ARG A 302 -14.52 1.71 -12.92
C ARG A 302 -13.89 1.23 -14.23
N ARG A 303 -13.19 2.13 -14.93
CA ARG A 303 -12.11 1.70 -15.81
C ARG A 303 -11.07 1.11 -14.88
N GLU A 304 -11.25 -0.15 -14.52
CA GLU A 304 -10.08 -0.99 -14.34
C GLU A 304 -9.32 -0.80 -15.64
N VAL A 305 -8.19 -0.09 -15.57
CA VAL A 305 -7.19 -0.13 -16.62
C VAL A 305 -6.69 -1.56 -16.57
N LYS A 306 -7.46 -2.47 -17.16
CA LYS A 306 -6.97 -3.80 -17.42
C LYS A 306 -5.85 -3.57 -18.42
N ASP A 307 -4.67 -4.08 -18.08
CA ASP A 307 -3.54 -4.14 -19.01
C ASP A 307 -3.92 -5.14 -20.13
N THR A 308 -4.91 -4.81 -20.98
CA THR A 308 -5.61 -5.73 -21.89
C THR A 308 -5.27 -5.46 -23.35
N TRP A 309 -4.04 -5.08 -23.64
CA TRP A 309 -3.58 -5.02 -25.04
C TRP A 309 -3.27 -6.43 -25.60
N TRP A 310 -3.04 -7.42 -24.72
CA TRP A 310 -2.84 -8.85 -25.05
C TRP A 310 -4.07 -9.72 -24.72
N TRP A 311 -5.23 -9.11 -24.47
CA TRP A 311 -6.41 -9.83 -23.99
C TRP A 311 -7.31 -10.25 -25.15
N ASN A 312 -7.39 -11.57 -25.39
CA ASN A 312 -8.18 -12.16 -26.46
C ASN A 312 -9.27 -13.10 -25.91
N GLU A 313 -10.13 -13.59 -26.79
CA GLU A 313 -11.26 -14.47 -26.44
C GLU A 313 -10.81 -15.79 -25.78
N ASP A 314 -9.67 -16.33 -26.20
CA ASP A 314 -9.09 -17.55 -25.62
C ASP A 314 -8.71 -17.36 -24.15
N VAL A 315 -8.09 -16.23 -23.81
CA VAL A 315 -7.79 -15.87 -22.43
C VAL A 315 -9.07 -15.67 -21.63
N GLN A 316 -10.10 -15.03 -22.20
CA GLN A 316 -11.39 -14.86 -21.54
C GLN A 316 -12.04 -16.19 -21.19
N LYS A 317 -12.11 -17.10 -22.17
CA LYS A 317 -12.68 -18.43 -22.00
C LYS A 317 -11.94 -19.22 -20.93
N ALA A 318 -10.60 -19.25 -20.98
CA ALA A 318 -9.78 -19.98 -20.01
C ALA A 318 -9.86 -19.40 -18.59
N ILE A 319 -9.96 -18.07 -18.43
CA ILE A 319 -10.13 -17.42 -17.12
C ILE A 319 -11.54 -17.63 -16.57
N LYS A 320 -12.57 -17.60 -17.44
CA LYS A 320 -13.96 -17.89 -17.05
C LYS A 320 -14.09 -19.31 -16.54
N GLU A 321 -13.49 -20.28 -17.22
CA GLU A 321 -13.45 -21.68 -16.82
C GLU A 321 -12.72 -21.86 -15.49
N LYS A 322 -11.52 -21.27 -15.33
CA LYS A 322 -10.78 -21.28 -14.05
C LYS A 322 -11.63 -20.74 -12.90
N LYS A 323 -12.36 -19.63 -13.11
CA LYS A 323 -13.24 -19.03 -12.10
C LYS A 323 -14.43 -19.93 -11.77
N TYR A 324 -15.01 -20.58 -12.76
CA TYR A 324 -16.09 -21.55 -12.58
C TYR A 324 -15.63 -22.75 -11.73
N CYS A 325 -14.51 -23.37 -12.08
CA CYS A 325 -13.93 -24.48 -11.31
C CYS A 325 -13.53 -24.05 -9.88
N TYR A 326 -13.03 -22.83 -9.70
CA TYR A 326 -12.71 -22.30 -8.37
C TYR A 326 -13.95 -22.14 -7.48
N LYS A 327 -15.07 -21.64 -8.03
CA LYS A 327 -16.34 -21.55 -7.30
C LYS A 327 -16.82 -22.93 -6.86
N ARG A 328 -16.76 -23.93 -7.75
CA ARG A 328 -17.12 -25.31 -7.42
C ARG A 328 -16.21 -25.91 -6.35
N LEU A 329 -14.90 -25.73 -6.46
CA LEU A 329 -13.93 -26.15 -5.44
C LEU A 329 -14.18 -25.48 -4.08
N HIS A 330 -14.63 -24.23 -4.06
CA HIS A 330 -14.92 -23.50 -2.83
C HIS A 330 -16.16 -24.06 -2.12
N HIS A 331 -17.16 -24.52 -2.88
CA HIS A 331 -18.36 -25.14 -2.32
C HIS A 331 -18.15 -26.61 -1.95
N ASP A 332 -17.35 -27.35 -2.72
CA ASP A 332 -17.12 -28.78 -2.54
C ASP A 332 -15.65 -29.12 -2.85
N LYS A 333 -14.92 -29.58 -1.82
CA LYS A 333 -13.48 -29.90 -1.87
C LYS A 333 -13.19 -31.36 -2.24
N CYS A 334 -14.06 -32.00 -3.01
CA CYS A 334 -13.79 -33.34 -3.52
C CYS A 334 -12.56 -33.39 -4.46
N ALA A 335 -11.96 -34.57 -4.59
CA ALA A 335 -10.77 -34.80 -5.42
C ALA A 335 -10.98 -34.40 -6.90
N ASP A 336 -12.19 -34.63 -7.42
CA ASP A 336 -12.58 -34.27 -8.79
C ASP A 336 -12.59 -32.75 -9.01
N ASN A 337 -13.14 -31.96 -8.08
CA ASN A 337 -13.12 -30.49 -8.17
C ASN A 337 -11.70 -29.92 -8.02
N ILE A 338 -10.86 -30.56 -7.20
CA ILE A 338 -9.44 -30.19 -7.07
C ILE A 338 -8.71 -30.38 -8.41
N GLU A 339 -8.89 -31.53 -9.07
CA GLU A 339 -8.22 -31.81 -10.34
C GLU A 339 -8.77 -30.92 -11.47
N LYS A 340 -10.09 -30.73 -11.56
CA LYS A 340 -10.72 -29.81 -12.52
C LYS A 340 -10.18 -28.38 -12.39
N TYR A 341 -10.04 -27.87 -11.15
CA TYR A 341 -9.45 -26.56 -10.93
C TYR A 341 -7.96 -26.52 -11.31
N ARG A 342 -7.19 -27.58 -11.02
CA ARG A 342 -5.77 -27.69 -11.38
C ARG A 342 -5.57 -27.64 -12.91
N ILE A 343 -6.37 -28.39 -13.66
CA ILE A 343 -6.36 -28.38 -15.14
C ILE A 343 -6.73 -26.99 -15.66
N ALA A 344 -7.84 -26.41 -15.19
CA ALA A 344 -8.29 -25.10 -15.62
C ALA A 344 -7.26 -23.99 -15.29
N LYS A 345 -6.60 -24.08 -14.14
CA LYS A 345 -5.50 -23.17 -13.74
C LYS A 345 -4.30 -23.29 -14.69
N LYS A 346 -3.90 -24.51 -15.09
CA LYS A 346 -2.81 -24.75 -16.05
C LYS A 346 -3.18 -24.24 -17.45
N SER A 347 -4.41 -24.49 -17.89
CA SER A 347 -4.93 -24.01 -19.17
C SER A 347 -4.95 -22.48 -19.24
N ALA A 348 -5.47 -21.81 -18.20
CA ALA A 348 -5.46 -20.35 -18.09
C ALA A 348 -4.05 -19.78 -18.12
N LYS A 349 -3.08 -20.40 -17.42
CA LYS A 349 -1.68 -19.97 -17.44
C LYS A 349 -1.07 -20.07 -18.84
N ARG A 350 -1.33 -21.16 -19.56
CA ARG A 350 -0.87 -21.36 -20.95
C ARG A 350 -1.49 -20.35 -21.91
N ALA A 351 -2.80 -20.15 -21.83
CA ALA A 351 -3.50 -19.18 -22.68
C ALA A 351 -2.95 -17.76 -22.49
N VAL A 352 -2.75 -17.32 -21.23
CA VAL A 352 -2.14 -16.02 -20.92
C VAL A 352 -0.71 -15.93 -21.46
N SER A 353 0.08 -17.00 -21.34
CA SER A 353 1.46 -17.02 -21.85
C SER A 353 1.51 -16.86 -23.37
N ARG A 354 0.67 -17.60 -24.10
CA ARG A 354 0.60 -17.53 -25.58
C ARG A 354 0.13 -16.16 -26.05
N ALA A 355 -0.95 -15.65 -25.47
CA ALA A 355 -1.51 -14.34 -25.83
C ALA A 355 -0.52 -13.20 -25.56
N ARG A 356 0.25 -13.29 -24.45
CA ARG A 356 1.35 -12.36 -24.20
C ARG A 356 2.46 -12.48 -25.24
N GLY A 357 2.88 -13.71 -25.57
CA GLY A 357 3.92 -13.96 -26.59
C GLY A 357 3.56 -13.32 -27.93
N GLN A 358 2.40 -13.69 -28.47
CA GLN A 358 1.89 -13.13 -29.74
C GLN A 358 1.77 -11.60 -29.71
N ALA A 359 1.24 -11.04 -28.62
CA ALA A 359 1.14 -9.59 -28.50
C ALA A 359 2.53 -8.92 -28.49
N TYR A 360 3.53 -9.51 -27.84
CA TYR A 360 4.91 -9.00 -27.90
C TYR A 360 5.50 -9.12 -29.30
N ASP A 361 5.28 -10.23 -30.00
CA ASP A 361 5.76 -10.42 -31.37
C ASP A 361 5.15 -9.37 -32.32
N ASP A 362 3.83 -9.17 -32.26
CA ASP A 362 3.10 -8.15 -33.03
C ASP A 362 3.54 -6.71 -32.67
N LEU A 363 3.94 -6.48 -31.41
CA LEU A 363 4.50 -5.20 -30.99
C LEU A 363 5.88 -5.00 -31.60
N TYR A 364 6.75 -6.01 -31.54
CA TYR A 364 8.11 -5.96 -32.10
C TYR A 364 8.08 -5.71 -33.61
N GLN A 365 7.15 -6.33 -34.34
CA GLN A 365 6.98 -6.10 -35.78
C GLN A 365 6.50 -4.69 -36.13
N ARG A 366 5.84 -3.98 -35.21
CA ARG A 366 5.28 -2.63 -35.45
C ARG A 366 6.18 -1.51 -34.95
N LEU A 367 7.34 -1.80 -34.35
CA LEU A 367 8.21 -0.79 -33.73
C LEU A 367 8.67 0.28 -34.73
N ASP A 368 8.85 -0.06 -36.00
CA ASP A 368 9.28 0.89 -37.05
C ASP A 368 8.13 1.79 -37.56
N THR A 369 6.93 1.66 -36.99
CA THR A 369 5.77 2.49 -37.36
C THR A 369 5.51 3.58 -36.32
N LYS A 370 4.96 4.73 -36.75
CA LYS A 370 4.49 5.82 -35.86
C LYS A 370 3.47 5.34 -34.81
N GLN A 371 2.80 4.21 -35.05
CA GLN A 371 1.87 3.60 -34.10
C GLN A 371 2.58 2.74 -33.05
N GLY A 372 3.63 2.00 -33.44
CA GLY A 372 4.50 1.26 -32.53
C GLY A 372 5.24 2.17 -31.55
N GLU A 373 5.75 3.31 -32.02
CA GLU A 373 6.33 4.35 -31.14
C GLU A 373 5.35 4.76 -30.02
N LYS A 374 4.10 5.05 -30.37
CA LYS A 374 3.06 5.41 -29.38
C LYS A 374 2.78 4.29 -28.37
N ASP A 375 2.86 3.03 -28.79
CA ASP A 375 2.66 1.88 -27.93
C ASP A 375 3.86 1.67 -26.98
N ILE A 376 5.09 1.93 -27.43
CA ILE A 376 6.29 1.99 -26.56
C ILE A 376 6.11 3.08 -25.49
N TYR A 377 5.75 4.30 -25.89
CA TYR A 377 5.50 5.40 -24.95
C TYR A 377 4.38 5.05 -23.96
N ARG A 378 3.32 4.39 -24.41
CA ARG A 378 2.24 3.90 -23.54
C ARG A 378 2.77 2.87 -22.54
N MET A 379 3.57 1.91 -22.98
CA MET A 379 4.17 0.87 -22.12
C MET A 379 5.16 1.45 -21.12
N ALA A 380 6.01 2.38 -21.56
CA ALA A 380 6.93 3.13 -20.70
C ALA A 380 6.14 3.89 -19.63
N LYS A 381 5.08 4.60 -20.01
CA LYS A 381 4.20 5.33 -19.08
C LYS A 381 3.46 4.40 -18.10
N ILE A 382 3.07 3.20 -18.52
CA ILE A 382 2.49 2.19 -17.62
C ILE A 382 3.54 1.68 -16.63
N ARG A 383 4.75 1.37 -17.08
CA ARG A 383 5.87 0.94 -16.22
C ARG A 383 6.23 2.02 -15.22
N GLU A 384 6.35 3.26 -15.68
CA GLU A 384 6.62 4.44 -14.85
C GLU A 384 5.52 4.61 -13.79
N ARG A 385 4.24 4.55 -14.16
CA ARG A 385 3.12 4.60 -13.21
C ARG A 385 3.21 3.50 -12.15
N LYS A 386 3.57 2.27 -12.51
CA LYS A 386 3.75 1.17 -11.54
C LYS A 386 4.89 1.44 -10.54
N THR A 387 5.86 2.27 -10.91
CA THR A 387 6.97 2.66 -10.04
C THR A 387 6.69 3.88 -9.15
N ARG A 388 5.58 4.59 -9.38
CA ARG A 388 5.18 5.76 -8.57
C ARG A 388 4.70 5.32 -7.20
N ASP A 389 4.94 6.18 -6.22
CA ASP A 389 4.49 5.97 -4.85
C ASP A 389 2.97 6.00 -4.75
N VAL A 390 2.39 7.07 -5.28
CA VAL A 390 0.95 7.32 -5.31
C VAL A 390 0.47 7.31 -6.76
N ASN A 391 -0.55 6.49 -7.05
CA ASN A 391 -1.13 6.40 -8.38
C ASN A 391 -2.26 7.41 -8.63
N GLN A 392 -2.95 7.82 -7.56
CA GLN A 392 -4.07 8.77 -7.59
C GLN A 392 -4.03 9.59 -6.30
N VAL A 393 -4.08 10.92 -6.41
CA VAL A 393 -4.28 11.79 -5.26
C VAL A 393 -5.74 11.66 -4.83
N LYS A 394 -5.98 11.15 -3.61
CA LYS A 394 -7.33 10.92 -3.07
C LYS A 394 -7.68 11.82 -1.89
N CYS A 395 -6.67 12.41 -1.24
CA CYS A 395 -6.82 13.21 -0.04
C CYS A 395 -6.15 14.57 -0.27
N ILE A 396 -6.72 15.61 0.33
CA ILE A 396 -6.20 16.97 0.32
C ILE A 396 -5.75 17.27 1.75
N LYS A 397 -4.61 17.93 1.91
CA LYS A 397 -4.13 18.42 3.21
C LYS A 397 -4.72 19.82 3.45
N ASP A 398 -5.08 20.12 4.69
CA ASP A 398 -5.45 21.48 5.08
C ASP A 398 -4.21 22.38 5.29
N GLU A 399 -4.43 23.63 5.71
CA GLU A 399 -3.37 24.61 5.97
C GLU A 399 -2.42 24.16 7.10
N ALA A 400 -2.87 23.26 7.99
CA ALA A 400 -2.07 22.67 9.07
C ALA A 400 -1.37 21.36 8.66
N ASN A 401 -1.35 21.03 7.35
CA ASN A 401 -0.83 19.77 6.81
C ASN A 401 -1.56 18.49 7.30
N GLN A 402 -2.72 18.62 7.93
CA GLN A 402 -3.53 17.48 8.34
C GLN A 402 -4.34 16.96 7.14
N LEU A 403 -4.43 15.64 7.00
CA LEU A 403 -5.24 15.06 5.92
C LEU A 403 -6.73 15.27 6.20
N LEU A 404 -7.41 15.90 5.27
CA LEU A 404 -8.87 15.99 5.26
C LEU A 404 -9.44 14.62 4.86
N VAL A 405 -9.58 13.75 5.85
CA VAL A 405 -10.42 12.57 5.74
C VAL A 405 -11.84 13.07 5.95
N LYS A 406 -12.67 13.06 4.89
CA LYS A 406 -14.01 13.68 4.88
C LYS A 406 -14.82 13.26 6.12
N ASN A 407 -14.87 14.16 7.10
CA ASN A 407 -15.89 14.19 8.13
C ASN A 407 -16.74 15.42 7.80
N GLU A 408 -17.85 15.17 7.11
CA GLU A 408 -19.09 15.95 7.29
C GLU A 408 -20.04 15.09 8.12
#